data_AF-A0A5K1AG32-F1
#
_entry.id   AF-A0A5K1AG32-F1
#
_cell.length_a   1.000
_cell.length_b   1.000
_cell.length_c   1.000
_cell.angle_alpha   90.00
_cell.angle_beta   90.00
_cell.angle_gamma   90.00
#
_symmetry.space_group_name_H-M   'P 1'
#
loop_
_entity.id
_entity.type
_entity.pdbx_description
1 polymer ?
#
loop_
_entity_poly.entity_id
_entity_poly.type
_entity_poly.pdbx_seq_one_letter_code
_entity_poly.pdbx_strand_id
1 'polypeptide(L)'
;LLREERKAKRIAELLQNDEESEKLIQAAAVERSKQLNTTVQGKYSVWRREYSNPNSDSLLKLMKDQVIMAKAYASIARAKKENTLYDSLMTCIKKNRNALGEALSDAELHP
;
A
#
# COMPACT_ATOMS: atom_id res chain seq x y z
N LEU A 1 -17.49 32.46 32.32
CA LEU A 1 -18.01 31.19 32.89
C LEU A 1 -18.99 30.49 31.94
N LEU A 2 -20.25 30.92 31.80
CA LEU A 2 -21.29 30.19 31.01
C LEU A 2 -21.02 30.00 29.50
N ARG A 3 -20.11 30.79 28.90
CA ARG A 3 -19.75 30.68 27.48
C ARG A 3 -18.66 29.63 27.24
N GLU A 4 -17.78 29.41 28.21
CA GLU A 4 -16.69 28.43 28.09
C GLU A 4 -17.20 27.01 28.33
N GLU A 5 -18.12 26.83 29.27
CA GLU A 5 -18.79 25.54 29.51
C GLU A 5 -19.56 25.05 28.29
N ARG A 6 -20.23 25.96 27.55
CA ARG A 6 -20.90 25.62 26.29
C ARG A 6 -19.93 25.23 25.17
N LYS A 7 -18.74 25.84 25.13
CA LYS A 7 -17.69 25.46 24.18
C LYS A 7 -17.10 24.09 24.53
N ALA A 8 -16.80 23.84 25.80
CA ALA A 8 -16.28 22.56 26.27
C ALA A 8 -17.24 21.40 25.97
N LYS A 9 -18.55 21.58 26.20
CA LYS A 9 -19.57 20.58 25.85
C LYS A 9 -19.61 20.27 24.36
N ARG A 10 -19.60 21.30 23.49
CA ARG A 10 -19.58 21.09 22.03
C ARG A 10 -18.32 20.38 21.55
N ILE A 11 -17.16 20.69 22.13
CA ILE A 11 -15.90 20.03 21.74
C ILE A 11 -15.93 18.56 22.15
N ALA A 12 -16.44 18.23 23.33
CA ALA A 12 -16.60 16.85 23.77
C ALA A 12 -17.57 16.06 22.87
N GLU A 13 -18.70 16.65 22.50
CA GLU A 13 -19.67 16.05 21.57
C GLU A 13 -19.06 15.81 20.17
N LEU A 14 -18.28 16.76 19.66
CA LEU A 14 -17.61 16.62 18.36
C LEU A 14 -16.55 15.51 18.37
N LEU A 15 -15.74 15.42 19.44
CA LEU A 15 -14.73 14.37 19.60
C LEU A 15 -15.37 12.98 19.71
N GLN A 16 -16.49 12.87 20.44
CA GLN A 16 -17.20 11.61 20.57
C GLN A 16 -17.75 11.11 19.22
N ASN A 17 -18.34 12.01 18.44
CA ASN A 17 -18.84 11.68 17.09
C ASN A 17 -17.72 11.23 16.14
N ASP A 18 -16.56 11.87 16.23
CA ASP A 18 -15.39 11.53 15.41
C ASP A 18 -14.88 10.11 15.74
N GLU A 19 -14.73 9.81 17.03
CA GLU A 19 -14.28 8.50 17.51
C GLU A 19 -15.26 7.37 17.13
N GLU A 20 -16.57 7.62 17.22
CA GLU A 20 -17.59 6.67 16.75
C GLU A 20 -17.52 6.45 15.24
N SER A 21 -17.28 7.51 14.46
CA SER A 21 -17.14 7.41 13.00
C SER A 21 -15.90 6.62 12.57
N GLU A 22 -14.77 6.79 13.25
CA GLU A 22 -13.55 6.02 13.01
C GLU A 22 -13.75 4.54 13.31
N LYS A 23 -14.42 4.22 14.43
CA LYS A 23 -14.74 2.84 14.80
C LYS A 23 -15.64 2.16 13.76
N LEU A 24 -16.62 2.88 13.21
CA LEU A 24 -17.48 2.37 12.15
C LEU A 24 -16.71 2.09 10.86
N ILE A 25 -15.83 3.00 10.45
CA ILE A 25 -14.98 2.82 9.25
C ILE A 25 -14.06 1.61 9.43
N GLN A 26 -13.44 1.47 10.60
CA GLN A 26 -12.58 0.33 10.90
C GLN A 26 -13.35 -0.99 10.90
N ALA A 27 -14.52 -1.03 11.52
CA ALA A 27 -15.39 -2.21 11.54
C ALA A 27 -15.80 -2.63 10.11
N ALA A 28 -16.21 -1.67 9.28
CA ALA A 28 -16.57 -1.91 7.89
C ALA A 28 -15.37 -2.43 7.06
N ALA A 29 -14.17 -1.91 7.29
CA ALA A 29 -12.95 -2.38 6.64
C ALA A 29 -12.58 -3.82 7.05
N VAL A 30 -12.75 -4.17 8.33
CA VAL A 30 -12.52 -5.52 8.86
C VAL A 30 -13.55 -6.52 8.33
N GLU A 31 -14.82 -6.14 8.24
CA GLU A 31 -15.84 -7.02 7.68
C GLU A 31 -15.61 -7.28 6.20
N ARG A 32 -15.27 -6.23 5.44
CA ARG A 32 -14.88 -6.35 4.02
C ARG A 32 -13.65 -7.23 3.82
N SER A 33 -12.69 -7.21 4.74
CA SER A 33 -11.49 -8.07 4.64
C SER A 33 -11.80 -9.54 4.92
N LYS A 34 -12.76 -9.84 5.82
CA LYS A 34 -13.22 -11.22 6.09
C LYS A 34 -13.96 -11.85 4.91
N GLN A 35 -14.70 -11.04 4.15
CA GLN A 35 -15.46 -11.50 2.98
C GLN A 35 -14.60 -11.70 1.73
N LEU A 36 -13.36 -11.20 1.73
CA LEU A 36 -12.39 -11.47 0.68
C LEU A 36 -11.87 -12.91 0.80
N ASN A 37 -12.43 -13.81 -0.02
CA ASN A 37 -11.95 -15.18 -0.18
C ASN A 37 -10.54 -15.20 -0.82
N THR A 38 -9.50 -15.18 0.02
CA THR A 38 -8.08 -15.22 -0.42
C THR A 38 -7.60 -16.61 -0.82
N THR A 39 -8.41 -17.65 -0.63
CA THR A 39 -8.09 -19.06 -0.93
C THR A 39 -7.95 -19.33 -2.43
N VAL A 40 -8.73 -18.65 -3.28
CA VAL A 40 -8.64 -18.77 -4.75
C VAL A 40 -7.56 -17.84 -5.31
N GLN A 41 -7.39 -16.64 -4.74
CA GLN A 41 -6.31 -15.71 -5.10
C GLN A 41 -4.91 -16.18 -4.67
N GLY A 42 -4.81 -17.12 -3.72
CA GLY A 42 -3.54 -17.69 -3.28
C GLY A 42 -2.74 -18.35 -4.42
N LYS A 43 -3.44 -18.92 -5.42
CA LYS A 43 -2.83 -19.53 -6.61
C LYS A 43 -2.31 -18.53 -7.65
N TYR A 44 -2.74 -17.28 -7.57
CA TYR A 44 -2.46 -16.25 -8.58
C TYR A 44 -1.63 -15.07 -8.04
N SER A 45 -1.25 -15.10 -6.76
CA SER A 45 -0.35 -14.12 -6.15
C SER A 45 1.11 -14.50 -6.42
N VAL A 46 1.84 -13.63 -7.12
CA VAL A 46 3.27 -13.79 -7.48
C VAL A 46 4.16 -13.96 -6.25
N TRP A 47 3.70 -13.48 -5.09
CA TRP A 47 4.49 -13.38 -3.87
C TRP A 47 4.36 -14.59 -2.94
N ARG A 48 3.58 -15.61 -3.29
CA ARG A 48 3.49 -16.85 -2.49
C ARG A 48 4.48 -17.89 -2.97
N ARG A 49 5.05 -18.63 -2.02
CA ARG A 49 6.01 -19.71 -2.25
C ARG A 49 5.44 -20.82 -3.15
N GLU A 50 4.11 -20.99 -3.18
CA GLU A 50 3.44 -21.99 -4.02
C GLU A 50 3.25 -21.55 -5.48
N TYR A 51 3.58 -20.31 -5.84
CA TYR A 51 3.44 -19.80 -7.20
C TYR A 51 4.59 -20.27 -8.10
N SER A 52 4.33 -21.33 -8.88
CA SER A 52 5.21 -21.75 -9.98
C SER A 52 4.70 -21.13 -11.28
N ASN A 53 5.43 -20.14 -11.82
CA ASN A 53 5.07 -19.48 -13.09
C ASN A 53 5.68 -20.25 -14.28
N PRO A 54 4.88 -20.81 -15.20
CA PRO A 54 5.39 -21.45 -16.41
C PRO A 54 5.75 -20.47 -17.56
N ASN A 55 5.53 -19.16 -17.40
CA ASN A 55 5.75 -18.16 -18.47
C ASN A 55 7.10 -17.46 -18.38
N SER A 56 7.68 -17.18 -19.56
CA SER A 56 9.00 -16.53 -19.76
C SER A 56 9.09 -15.09 -19.27
N ASP A 57 7.98 -14.39 -19.02
CA ASP A 57 7.95 -12.96 -18.61
C ASP A 57 8.09 -12.75 -17.08
N SER A 58 8.90 -13.59 -16.44
CA SER A 58 9.03 -13.65 -14.98
C SER A 58 9.78 -12.44 -14.40
N LEU A 59 10.72 -11.88 -15.16
CA LEU A 59 11.59 -10.78 -14.74
C LEU A 59 10.86 -9.43 -14.80
N LEU A 60 10.14 -9.16 -15.88
CA LEU A 60 9.30 -7.98 -16.04
C LEU A 60 8.25 -7.92 -14.94
N LYS A 61 7.63 -9.07 -14.65
CA LYS A 61 6.67 -9.19 -13.55
C LYS A 61 7.32 -8.86 -12.21
N LEU A 62 8.47 -9.46 -11.91
CA LEU A 62 9.24 -9.21 -10.69
C LEU A 62 9.65 -7.74 -10.55
N MET A 63 10.11 -7.09 -11.62
CA MET A 63 10.49 -5.68 -11.61
C MET A 63 9.29 -4.76 -11.34
N LYS A 64 8.15 -5.00 -12.01
CA LYS A 64 6.88 -4.27 -11.73
C LYS A 64 6.46 -4.42 -10.27
N ASP A 65 6.59 -5.64 -9.76
CA ASP A 65 6.29 -6.02 -8.40
C ASP A 65 7.20 -5.30 -7.36
N GLN A 66 8.51 -5.22 -7.63
CA GLN A 66 9.46 -4.45 -6.83
C GLN A 66 9.11 -2.96 -6.78
N VAL A 67 8.61 -2.38 -7.88
CA VAL A 67 8.16 -0.98 -7.91
C VAL A 67 6.94 -0.76 -7.01
N ILE A 68 5.97 -1.68 -7.00
CA ILE A 68 4.79 -1.60 -6.15
C ILE A 68 5.21 -1.68 -4.67
N MET A 69 6.07 -2.64 -4.33
CA MET A 69 6.59 -2.80 -2.97
C MET A 69 7.38 -1.57 -2.51
N ALA A 70 8.29 -1.05 -3.35
CA ALA A 70 9.06 0.14 -3.02
C ALA A 70 8.17 1.36 -2.78
N LYS A 71 7.06 1.51 -3.52
CA LYS A 71 6.07 2.58 -3.27
C LYS A 71 5.35 2.42 -1.94
N ALA A 72 4.95 1.20 -1.60
CA ALA A 72 4.30 0.92 -0.31
C ALA A 72 5.24 1.25 0.85
N TYR A 73 6.50 0.80 0.79
CA TYR A 73 7.50 1.12 1.79
C TYR A 73 7.86 2.60 1.83
N ALA A 74 7.90 3.30 0.68
CA ALA A 74 8.17 4.73 0.65
C ALA A 74 7.05 5.51 1.37
N SER A 75 5.78 5.12 1.20
CA SER A 75 4.67 5.71 1.96
C SER A 75 4.81 5.50 3.46
N ILE A 76 5.24 4.30 3.90
CA ILE A 76 5.50 4.00 5.31
C ILE A 76 6.69 4.82 5.83
N ALA A 77 7.79 4.90 5.08
CA ALA A 77 8.98 5.67 5.45
C ALA A 77 8.66 7.15 5.59
N ARG A 78 7.85 7.71 4.68
CA ARG A 78 7.37 9.08 4.74
C ARG A 78 6.51 9.34 5.98
N ALA A 79 5.61 8.41 6.33
CA ALA A 79 4.80 8.51 7.53
C ALA A 79 5.67 8.46 8.81
N LYS A 80 6.76 7.69 8.80
CA LYS A 80 7.73 7.59 9.90
C LYS A 80 8.78 8.70 9.92
N LYS A 81 8.76 9.65 8.98
CA LYS A 81 9.77 10.71 8.80
C LYS A 81 11.19 10.16 8.54
N GLU A 82 11.29 8.95 8.00
CA GLU A 82 12.56 8.33 7.59
C GLU A 82 12.95 8.77 6.17
N ASN A 83 13.43 10.02 6.05
CA ASN A 83 13.66 10.65 4.75
C ASN A 83 14.77 9.97 3.93
N THR A 84 15.83 9.45 4.58
CA THR A 84 16.93 8.75 3.89
C THR A 84 16.46 7.45 3.22
N LEU A 85 15.59 6.70 3.90
CA LEU A 85 14.97 5.49 3.37
C LEU A 85 13.99 5.82 2.24
N TYR A 86 13.20 6.89 2.42
CA TYR A 86 12.30 7.37 1.38
C TYR A 86 13.05 7.73 0.08
N ASP A 87 14.16 8.47 0.18
CA ASP A 87 14.94 8.90 -0.97
C ASP A 87 15.62 7.73 -1.69
N SER A 88 16.10 6.73 -0.93
CA SER A 88 16.70 5.52 -1.50
C SER A 88 15.65 4.68 -2.25
N LEU A 89 14.44 4.53 -1.69
CA LEU A 89 13.32 3.84 -2.31
C LEU A 89 12.84 4.57 -3.57
N MET A 90 12.77 5.89 -3.54
CA MET A 90 12.41 6.69 -4.73
C MET A 90 13.45 6.60 -5.83
N THR A 91 14.74 6.54 -5.47
CA THR A 91 15.83 6.31 -6.43
C THR A 91 15.72 4.93 -7.06
N CYS A 92 15.42 3.90 -6.26
CA CYS A 92 15.21 2.54 -6.76
C CYS A 92 14.02 2.45 -7.74
N ILE A 93 12.89 3.10 -7.41
CA ILE A 93 11.72 3.17 -8.28
C ILE A 93 12.06 3.82 -9.63
N LYS A 94 12.81 4.92 -9.62
CA LYS A 94 13.23 5.61 -10.86
C LYS A 94 14.13 4.71 -11.72
N LYS A 95 15.13 4.05 -11.12
CA LYS A 95 16.02 3.14 -11.83
C LYS A 95 15.24 1.98 -12.47
N ASN A 96 14.35 1.37 -11.71
CA ASN A 96 13.55 0.24 -12.18
C ASN A 96 12.59 0.65 -13.31
N ARG A 97 11.94 1.83 -13.20
CA ARG A 97 11.13 2.41 -14.29
C ARG A 97 11.93 2.69 -15.55
N ASN A 98 13.13 3.24 -15.43
CA ASN A 98 13.98 3.53 -16.58
C ASN A 98 14.45 2.23 -17.27
N ALA A 99 14.75 1.19 -16.49
CA ALA A 99 15.10 -0.12 -17.02
C ALA A 99 13.92 -0.84 -17.68
N LEU A 100 12.69 -0.63 -17.17
CA LEU A 100 11.49 -1.25 -17.73
C LEU A 100 11.03 -0.61 -19.05
N GLY A 101 11.22 0.71 -19.21
CA GLY A 101 10.80 1.44 -20.42
C GLY A 101 9.35 1.15 -20.83
N GLU A 102 9.16 0.78 -22.10
CA GLU A 102 7.88 0.32 -22.68
C GLU A 102 7.83 -1.21 -22.85
N ALA A 103 8.74 -1.97 -22.24
CA ALA A 103 8.85 -3.41 -22.45
C ALA A 103 7.54 -4.14 -22.09
N LEU A 104 7.03 -4.91 -23.06
CA LEU A 104 5.84 -5.74 -22.96
C LEU A 104 6.20 -7.20 -22.64
N SER A 105 7.43 -7.62 -22.95
CA SER A 105 7.98 -8.96 -22.66
C SER A 105 9.39 -8.89 -22.07
N ASP A 106 9.82 -9.94 -21.36
CA ASP A 106 11.19 -10.06 -20.83
C ASP A 106 12.25 -9.94 -21.92
N ALA A 107 11.93 -10.32 -23.17
CA ALA A 107 12.86 -10.22 -24.31
C ALA A 107 13.15 -8.76 -24.73
N GLU A 108 12.31 -7.81 -24.31
CA GLU A 108 12.43 -6.39 -24.62
C GLU A 108 13.10 -5.59 -23.49
N LEU A 109 13.46 -6.25 -22.38
CA LEU A 109 14.19 -5.62 -21.29
C LEU A 109 15.62 -5.33 -21.75
N HIS A 110 16.01 -4.06 -21.64
CA HIS A 110 17.40 -3.65 -21.90
C HIS A 110 18.27 -4.01 -20.68
N PRO A 111 19.47 -4.61 -20.88
CA PRO A 111 20.40 -4.95 -19.80
C PRO A 111 20.97 -3.72 -19.08
#